data_AF-A0A812MFX0-F1
#
_entry.id   AF-A0A812MFX0-F1
#
_cell.length_a   1.000
_cell.length_b   1.000
_cell.length_c   1.000
_cell.angle_alpha   90.00
_cell.angle_beta   90.00
_cell.angle_gamma   90.00
#
_symmetry.space_group_name_H-M   'P 1'
#
loop_
_entity.id
_entity.type
_entity.pdbx_description
1 polymer ?
#
loop_
_entity_poly.entity_id
_entity_poly.type
_entity_poly.pdbx_seq_one_letter_code
_entity_poly.pdbx_strand_id
1 'polypeptide(L)'
;MVLEERPTITYRADGDWPASLQQQYDQLPSTSQTAVFELFDAISEGGKTLKGIFDTNSIGCSSPTLDGVLCVSVSRINHSCLPNCEQFWDEQMYRQKIFACKDIQKGEELSISYVEPYLLAEERKEIFHRRYHFQCSCGACSSQNTEASDRRRRRLGEALAELGRGVSPDADAGVALAEELLQLCDDEGLALQGFRAQACYHAFQCLLLAGRGQDEAAPWIRRARESLEASRGAGDPDVEQLRGFEADPMSHPAASDRPTQLSGLAAPVALTAAAAAALYFLR
;
A
#
# COMPACT_ATOMS: atom_id res chain seq x y z
N MET A 1 3.84 -14.99 2.14
CA MET A 1 4.44 -14.01 3.07
C MET A 1 5.96 -14.15 3.04
N VAL A 2 6.68 -13.04 3.01
CA VAL A 2 8.15 -12.97 2.91
C VAL A 2 8.79 -12.59 4.24
N LEU A 3 8.23 -11.58 4.92
CA LEU A 3 8.72 -11.06 6.20
C LEU A 3 7.53 -10.56 7.02
N GLU A 4 7.61 -10.70 8.33
CA GLU A 4 6.77 -9.96 9.27
C GLU A 4 7.61 -9.45 10.45
N GLU A 5 7.30 -8.26 10.93
CA GLU A 5 8.09 -7.58 11.96
C GLU A 5 7.17 -6.74 12.87
N ARG A 6 7.43 -6.77 14.18
CA ARG A 6 6.81 -5.81 15.10
C ARG A 6 7.54 -4.48 15.01
N PRO A 7 6.83 -3.35 15.07
CA PRO A 7 7.48 -2.05 15.03
C PRO A 7 8.46 -1.89 16.20
N THR A 8 9.66 -1.40 15.88
CA THR A 8 10.67 -1.03 16.87
C THR A 8 10.34 0.33 17.48
N ILE A 9 9.86 1.27 16.66
CA ILE A 9 9.37 2.59 17.09
C ILE A 9 8.05 2.86 16.36
N THR A 10 7.13 3.55 17.01
CA THR A 10 5.81 3.92 16.45
C THR A 10 5.64 5.43 16.45
N TYR A 11 4.90 5.96 15.47
CA TYR A 11 4.67 7.38 15.27
C TYR A 11 3.19 7.72 15.22
N ARG A 12 2.86 8.83 15.88
CA ARG A 12 1.56 9.49 15.82
C ARG A 12 1.77 11.02 15.78
N ALA A 13 1.13 11.69 14.83
CA ALA A 13 1.39 13.07 14.45
C ALA A 13 0.80 14.11 15.42
N ASP A 14 -0.19 13.74 16.23
CA ASP A 14 -0.85 14.63 17.21
C ASP A 14 -0.12 14.72 18.58
N GLY A 15 1.06 14.09 18.71
CA GLY A 15 1.87 14.06 19.93
C GLY A 15 3.12 14.96 19.92
N ASP A 16 3.80 15.03 21.07
CA ASP A 16 5.16 15.59 21.19
C ASP A 16 6.16 14.61 20.55
N TRP A 17 6.21 14.63 19.21
CA TRP A 17 6.93 13.62 18.43
C TRP A 17 8.42 13.55 18.74
N PRO A 18 9.18 14.66 18.78
CA PRO A 18 10.61 14.59 19.08
C PRO A 18 10.90 13.97 20.46
N ALA A 19 10.13 14.32 21.50
CA ALA A 19 10.31 13.77 22.83
C ALA A 19 9.92 12.29 22.90
N SER A 20 8.79 11.91 22.30
CA SER A 20 8.32 10.53 22.28
C SER A 20 9.19 9.60 21.44
N LEU A 21 9.81 10.09 20.36
CA LEU A 21 10.79 9.36 19.57
C LEU A 21 12.03 9.02 20.42
N GLN A 22 12.61 10.01 21.10
CA GLN A 22 13.77 9.79 21.97
C GLN A 22 13.44 8.86 23.13
N GLN A 23 12.29 9.06 23.78
CA GLN A 23 11.84 8.21 24.88
C GLN A 23 11.65 6.75 24.45
N GLN A 24 11.03 6.49 23.30
CA GLN A 24 10.87 5.13 22.76
C GLN A 24 12.24 4.50 22.50
N TYR A 25 13.16 5.24 21.88
CA TYR A 25 14.51 4.76 21.60
C TYR A 25 15.30 4.42 22.88
N ASP A 26 15.26 5.28 23.90
CA ASP A 26 15.99 5.08 25.15
C ASP A 26 15.50 3.84 25.93
N GLN A 27 14.25 3.43 25.71
CA GLN A 27 13.65 2.23 26.31
C GLN A 27 13.99 0.94 25.56
N LEU A 28 14.57 1.03 24.36
CA LEU A 28 14.96 -0.14 23.57
C LEU A 28 16.17 -0.86 24.20
N PRO A 29 16.27 -2.20 24.05
CA PRO A 29 17.52 -2.90 24.30
C PRO A 29 18.68 -2.31 23.48
N SER A 30 19.90 -2.37 24.01
CA SER A 30 21.10 -1.83 23.34
C SER A 30 21.34 -2.42 21.95
N THR A 31 20.96 -3.68 21.72
CA THR A 31 21.00 -4.32 20.41
C THR A 31 20.05 -3.66 19.42
N SER A 32 18.82 -3.34 19.83
CA SER A 32 17.83 -2.64 19.00
C SER A 32 18.24 -1.20 18.74
N GLN A 33 18.79 -0.50 19.75
CA GLN A 33 19.35 0.85 19.58
C GLN A 33 20.44 0.87 18.51
N THR A 34 21.38 -0.09 18.59
CA THR A 34 22.45 -0.24 17.60
C THR A 34 21.87 -0.50 16.21
N ALA A 35 20.92 -1.44 16.11
CA ALA A 35 20.29 -1.79 14.83
C ALA A 35 19.53 -0.63 14.19
N VAL A 36 18.89 0.24 14.98
CA VAL A 36 18.28 1.49 14.49
C VAL A 36 19.37 2.43 13.94
N PHE A 37 20.48 2.63 14.64
CA PHE A 37 21.57 3.51 14.18
C PHE A 37 22.37 2.98 12.98
N GLU A 38 22.25 1.68 12.68
CA GLU A 38 22.76 1.12 11.42
C GLU A 38 21.97 1.56 10.19
N LEU A 39 20.67 1.88 10.35
CA LEU A 39 19.82 2.33 9.24
C LEU A 39 20.31 3.66 8.65
N PHE A 40 19.95 3.92 7.39
CA PHE A 40 20.42 5.09 6.67
C PHE A 40 19.78 6.38 7.19
N ASP A 41 20.52 7.48 7.22
CA ASP A 41 19.97 8.81 7.47
C ASP A 41 20.18 9.63 6.20
N ALA A 42 19.09 9.88 5.48
CA ALA A 42 19.10 10.66 4.26
C ALA A 42 19.03 12.17 4.56
N ILE A 43 18.58 12.57 5.75
CA ILE A 43 18.11 13.94 6.01
C ILE A 43 19.15 14.80 6.71
N SER A 44 19.90 14.23 7.66
CA SER A 44 20.77 15.02 8.55
C SER A 44 22.11 15.38 7.91
N GLU A 45 22.52 16.65 8.05
CA GLU A 45 23.87 17.12 7.73
C GLU A 45 24.81 16.97 8.94
N GLY A 46 26.07 16.56 8.71
CA GLY A 46 27.09 16.51 9.76
C GLY A 46 27.09 15.28 10.67
N GLY A 47 26.21 14.29 10.41
CA GLY A 47 26.17 13.00 11.11
C GLY A 47 24.74 12.46 11.22
N LYS A 48 24.60 11.15 11.47
CA LYS A 48 23.28 10.53 11.65
C LYS A 48 22.60 11.07 12.91
N THR A 49 21.31 11.36 12.83
CA THR A 49 20.45 11.66 13.98
C THR A 49 19.33 10.62 14.06
N LEU A 50 18.80 10.39 15.27
CA LEU A 50 17.66 9.49 15.44
C LEU A 50 16.44 9.96 14.62
N LYS A 51 16.21 11.27 14.56
CA LYS A 51 15.13 11.86 13.76
C LYS A 51 15.35 11.62 12.26
N GLY A 52 16.55 11.90 11.74
CA GLY A 52 16.85 11.70 10.32
C GLY A 52 16.76 10.23 9.91
N ILE A 53 17.24 9.31 10.76
CA ILE A 53 17.03 7.87 10.60
C ILE A 53 15.53 7.56 10.53
N PHE A 54 14.74 8.05 11.48
CA PHE A 54 13.30 7.76 11.49
C PHE A 54 12.59 8.32 10.25
N ASP A 55 12.84 9.57 9.89
CA ASP A 55 12.19 10.23 8.74
C ASP A 55 12.54 9.54 7.41
N THR A 56 13.74 8.95 7.34
CA THR A 56 14.20 8.18 6.18
C THR A 56 13.55 6.80 6.09
N ASN A 57 13.41 6.10 7.21
CA ASN A 57 13.14 4.66 7.24
C ASN A 57 11.74 4.27 7.74
N SER A 58 10.99 5.22 8.29
CA SER A 58 9.63 4.97 8.75
C SER A 58 8.67 4.72 7.58
N ILE A 59 7.69 3.87 7.84
CA ILE A 59 6.75 3.34 6.86
C ILE A 59 5.35 3.78 7.26
N GLY A 60 4.55 4.18 6.26
CA GLY A 60 3.09 4.33 6.42
C GLY A 60 2.49 3.07 7.01
N CYS A 61 1.49 3.22 7.86
CA CYS A 61 0.65 2.10 8.26
C CYS A 61 -0.81 2.53 8.20
N SER A 62 -1.68 1.66 7.68
CA SER A 62 -3.12 1.88 7.70
C SER A 62 -3.69 1.56 9.10
N SER A 63 -3.24 2.30 10.11
CA SER A 63 -3.68 2.15 11.50
C SER A 63 -4.63 3.31 11.88
N PRO A 64 -5.69 3.06 12.67
CA PRO A 64 -6.51 4.12 13.24
C PRO A 64 -5.77 4.91 14.34
N THR A 65 -4.65 4.41 14.84
CA THR A 65 -3.95 5.01 16.00
C THR A 65 -2.52 5.44 15.73
N LEU A 66 -1.95 5.04 14.60
CA LEU A 66 -0.57 5.32 14.19
C LEU A 66 -0.53 5.92 12.79
N ASP A 67 0.35 6.89 12.60
CA ASP A 67 0.64 7.48 11.29
C ASP A 67 1.83 6.77 10.60
N GLY A 68 2.69 6.13 11.39
CA GLY A 68 3.80 5.35 10.84
C GLY A 68 4.53 4.49 11.85
N VAL A 69 5.38 3.63 11.33
CA VAL A 69 6.18 2.68 12.11
C VAL A 69 7.60 2.58 11.58
N LEU A 70 8.56 2.32 12.47
CA LEU A 70 9.92 1.94 12.10
C LEU A 70 10.11 0.45 12.39
N CYS A 71 10.39 -0.32 11.34
CA CYS A 71 10.62 -1.76 11.39
C CYS A 71 12.01 -2.03 10.79
N VAL A 72 13.02 -2.30 11.63
CA VAL A 72 14.43 -2.29 11.21
C VAL A 72 14.71 -3.22 10.03
N SER A 73 14.12 -4.41 10.01
CA SER A 73 14.31 -5.40 8.95
C SER A 73 13.57 -4.99 7.67
N VAL A 74 12.32 -4.53 7.80
CA VAL A 74 11.53 -4.04 6.66
C VAL A 74 12.16 -2.81 6.02
N SER A 75 12.70 -1.88 6.82
CA SER A 75 13.35 -0.65 6.35
C SER A 75 14.63 -0.90 5.54
N ARG A 76 15.15 -2.13 5.52
CA ARG A 76 16.29 -2.53 4.67
C ARG A 76 15.87 -2.99 3.27
N ILE A 77 14.58 -3.18 3.02
CA ILE A 77 14.07 -3.58 1.71
C ILE A 77 14.10 -2.37 0.79
N ASN A 78 14.85 -2.47 -0.32
CA ASN A 78 15.06 -1.35 -1.24
C ASN A 78 13.80 -1.01 -2.05
N HIS A 79 13.84 0.17 -2.68
CA HIS A 79 12.78 0.65 -3.55
C HIS A 79 12.82 0.05 -4.96
N SER A 80 11.65 -0.24 -5.52
CA SER A 80 11.44 -0.32 -6.97
C SER A 80 10.08 0.29 -7.34
N CYS A 81 10.01 1.01 -8.47
CA CYS A 81 8.72 1.46 -9.02
C CYS A 81 7.91 0.33 -9.67
N LEU A 82 8.52 -0.87 -9.79
CA LEU A 82 7.91 -2.13 -10.20
C LEU A 82 8.28 -3.21 -9.17
N PRO A 83 7.78 -3.09 -7.93
CA PRO A 83 8.23 -3.93 -6.82
C PRO A 83 7.85 -5.39 -7.03
N ASN A 84 8.57 -6.29 -6.35
CA ASN A 84 8.21 -7.71 -6.24
C ASN A 84 7.56 -8.08 -4.90
N CYS A 85 7.53 -7.13 -3.97
CA CYS A 85 6.82 -7.23 -2.71
C CYS A 85 5.83 -6.07 -2.50
N GLU A 86 4.78 -6.36 -1.75
CA GLU A 86 3.79 -5.39 -1.27
C GLU A 86 3.73 -5.44 0.26
N GLN A 87 3.41 -4.30 0.87
CA GLN A 87 3.40 -4.12 2.31
C GLN A 87 1.97 -4.09 2.86
N PHE A 88 1.76 -4.69 4.03
CA PHE A 88 0.49 -4.70 4.73
C PHE A 88 0.71 -4.52 6.23
N TRP A 89 -0.05 -3.60 6.83
CA TRP A 89 -0.06 -3.43 8.28
C TRP A 89 -1.20 -4.24 8.89
N ASP A 90 -0.85 -5.23 9.71
CA ASP A 90 -1.80 -6.01 10.49
C ASP A 90 -2.03 -5.33 11.84
N GLU A 91 -3.13 -4.58 11.93
CA GLU A 91 -3.52 -3.86 13.14
C GLU A 91 -3.80 -4.81 14.31
N GLN A 92 -4.38 -5.99 14.06
CA GLN A 92 -4.76 -6.94 15.10
C GLN A 92 -3.52 -7.58 15.75
N MET A 93 -2.51 -7.91 14.95
CA MET A 93 -1.25 -8.49 15.46
C MET A 93 -0.19 -7.43 15.78
N TYR A 94 -0.44 -6.17 15.41
CA TYR A 94 0.46 -5.04 15.56
C TYR A 94 1.81 -5.29 14.86
N ARG A 95 1.74 -5.66 13.57
CA ARG A 95 2.90 -6.10 12.77
C ARG A 95 2.87 -5.51 11.37
N GLN A 96 4.04 -5.12 10.89
CA GLN A 96 4.27 -4.87 9.47
C GLN A 96 4.57 -6.20 8.78
N LYS A 97 3.82 -6.51 7.72
CA LYS A 97 3.99 -7.71 6.90
C LYS A 97 4.37 -7.34 5.47
N ILE A 98 5.15 -8.22 4.85
CA ILE A 98 5.61 -8.11 3.47
C ILE A 98 5.22 -9.38 2.73
N PHE A 99 4.53 -9.22 1.60
CA PHE A 99 4.07 -10.31 0.75
C PHE A 99 4.68 -10.19 -0.63
N ALA A 100 5.10 -11.32 -1.21
CA ALA A 100 5.51 -11.36 -2.60
C ALA A 100 4.26 -11.14 -3.48
N CYS A 101 4.36 -10.23 -4.44
CA CYS A 101 3.26 -9.90 -5.35
C CYS A 101 3.44 -10.50 -6.76
N LYS A 102 4.60 -11.13 -6.99
CA LYS A 102 4.95 -11.95 -8.16
C LYS A 102 5.98 -13.01 -7.74
N ASP A 103 6.28 -13.96 -8.62
CA ASP A 103 7.32 -14.96 -8.37
C ASP A 103 8.70 -14.29 -8.20
N ILE A 104 9.46 -14.76 -7.20
CA ILE A 104 10.78 -14.22 -6.84
C ILE A 104 11.79 -15.35 -6.94
N GLN A 105 12.81 -15.18 -7.79
CA GLN A 105 13.84 -16.19 -7.99
C GLN A 105 14.89 -16.17 -6.87
N LYS A 106 15.54 -17.30 -6.61
CA LYS A 106 16.64 -17.35 -5.63
C LYS A 106 17.76 -16.39 -6.04
N GLY A 107 18.10 -15.46 -5.15
CA GLY A 107 19.12 -14.44 -5.38
C GLY A 107 18.59 -13.15 -6.02
N GLU A 108 17.30 -13.09 -6.38
CA GLU A 108 16.63 -11.84 -6.73
C GLU A 108 16.46 -10.97 -5.48
N GLU A 109 16.71 -9.67 -5.62
CA GLU A 109 16.55 -8.71 -4.54
C GLU A 109 15.06 -8.44 -4.26
N LEU A 110 14.69 -8.41 -2.98
CA LEU A 110 13.35 -8.02 -2.56
C LEU A 110 13.22 -6.49 -2.67
N SER A 111 12.10 -6.02 -3.20
CA SER A 111 11.82 -4.59 -3.33
C SER A 111 10.36 -4.26 -3.04
N ILE A 112 10.14 -3.11 -2.41
CA ILE A 112 8.82 -2.51 -2.17
C ILE A 112 8.74 -1.14 -2.86
N SER A 113 7.54 -0.60 -3.01
CA SER A 113 7.40 0.81 -3.44
C SER A 113 7.46 1.73 -2.23
N TYR A 114 8.20 2.84 -2.32
CA TYR A 114 8.28 3.89 -1.29
C TYR A 114 7.34 5.05 -1.59
N VAL A 115 6.72 5.02 -2.77
CA VAL A 115 5.88 6.09 -3.30
C VAL A 115 4.67 5.48 -3.98
N GLU A 116 3.64 6.28 -4.18
CA GLU A 116 2.42 5.84 -4.84
C GLU A 116 2.71 5.38 -6.28
N PRO A 117 2.13 4.24 -6.72
CA PRO A 117 2.49 3.63 -8.02
C PRO A 117 2.02 4.46 -9.22
N TYR A 118 1.09 5.39 -9.02
CA TYR A 118 0.55 6.27 -10.06
C TYR A 118 1.35 7.58 -10.23
N LEU A 119 2.41 7.82 -9.44
CA LEU A 119 3.27 8.99 -9.65
C LEU A 119 3.99 8.92 -10.99
N LEU A 120 4.11 10.06 -11.65
CA LEU A 120 4.78 10.24 -12.93
C LEU A 120 6.30 10.17 -12.80
N ALA A 121 7.00 9.98 -13.90
CA ALA A 121 8.45 9.77 -13.88
C ALA A 121 9.23 10.92 -13.22
N GLU A 122 8.90 12.17 -13.55
CA GLU A 122 9.56 13.34 -12.95
C GLU A 122 9.22 13.50 -11.46
N GLU A 123 7.98 13.24 -11.06
CA GLU A 123 7.56 13.29 -9.65
C GLU A 123 8.33 12.24 -8.82
N ARG A 124 8.44 11.00 -9.33
CA ARG A 124 9.24 9.95 -8.69
C ARG A 124 10.71 10.36 -8.58
N LYS A 125 11.30 10.89 -9.66
CA LYS A 125 12.70 11.35 -9.66
C LYS A 125 12.93 12.46 -8.63
N GLU A 126 12.04 13.43 -8.56
CA GLU A 126 12.12 14.55 -7.61
C GLU A 126 12.07 14.06 -6.17
N ILE A 127 11.14 13.13 -5.85
CA ILE A 127 11.03 12.54 -4.51
C ILE A 127 12.32 11.79 -4.15
N PHE A 128 12.82 10.90 -5.02
CA PHE A 128 14.02 10.11 -4.70
C PHE A 128 15.27 10.97 -4.59
N HIS A 129 15.40 12.01 -5.42
CA HIS A 129 16.52 12.94 -5.34
C HIS A 129 16.47 13.77 -4.06
N ARG A 130 15.30 14.35 -3.71
CA ARG A 130 15.19 15.30 -2.59
C ARG A 130 15.07 14.64 -1.23
N ARG A 131 14.39 13.50 -1.14
CA ARG A 131 14.07 12.86 0.14
C ARG A 131 15.02 11.72 0.49
N TYR A 132 15.33 10.89 -0.50
CA TYR A 132 16.11 9.66 -0.28
C TYR A 132 17.55 9.77 -0.78
N HIS A 133 17.89 10.88 -1.45
CA HIS A 133 19.21 11.15 -2.02
C HIS A 133 19.77 10.02 -2.89
N PHE A 134 18.91 9.34 -3.66
CA PHE A 134 19.33 8.38 -4.67
C PHE A 134 18.53 8.53 -5.97
N GLN A 135 19.03 7.92 -7.04
CA GLN A 135 18.33 7.82 -8.32
C GLN A 135 17.83 6.39 -8.54
N CYS A 136 16.52 6.20 -8.68
CA CYS A 136 15.96 4.89 -8.98
C CYS A 136 16.31 4.46 -10.42
N SER A 137 16.89 3.28 -10.56
CA SER A 137 17.30 2.68 -11.85
C SER A 137 16.46 1.47 -12.26
N CYS A 138 15.29 1.25 -11.63
CA CYS A 138 14.43 0.11 -11.94
C CYS A 138 13.91 0.14 -13.39
N GLY A 139 13.29 -0.95 -13.84
CA GLY A 139 12.77 -1.10 -15.21
C GLY A 139 11.81 0.03 -15.65
N ALA A 140 10.98 0.56 -14.74
CA ALA A 140 10.11 1.68 -15.07
C ALA A 140 10.89 2.99 -15.27
N CYS A 141 11.90 3.28 -14.44
CA CYS A 141 12.68 4.51 -14.49
C CYS A 141 13.78 4.50 -15.57
N SER A 142 14.21 3.31 -16.01
CA SER A 142 15.18 3.13 -17.10
C SER A 142 14.53 2.97 -18.48
N SER A 143 13.19 2.91 -18.56
CA SER A 143 12.47 2.74 -19.82
C SER A 143 12.56 3.99 -20.71
N GLN A 144 12.53 3.79 -22.03
CA GLN A 144 12.52 4.88 -23.02
C GLN A 144 11.10 5.40 -23.33
N ASN A 145 10.06 4.70 -22.89
CA ASN A 145 8.66 5.01 -23.20
C ASN A 145 7.95 5.74 -22.04
N THR A 146 8.62 6.76 -21.51
CA THR A 146 8.18 7.51 -20.33
C THR A 146 6.80 8.13 -20.54
N GLU A 147 6.53 8.73 -21.71
CA GLU A 147 5.25 9.41 -21.95
C GLU A 147 4.04 8.47 -21.93
N ALA A 148 4.16 7.26 -22.50
CA ALA A 148 3.06 6.30 -22.46
C ALA A 148 2.84 5.77 -21.03
N SER A 149 3.93 5.54 -20.28
CA SER A 149 3.85 5.14 -18.88
C SER A 149 3.20 6.24 -18.03
N ASP A 150 3.61 7.49 -18.20
CA ASP A 150 3.02 8.63 -17.49
C ASP A 150 1.53 8.82 -17.82
N ARG A 151 1.10 8.54 -19.06
CA ARG A 151 -0.34 8.52 -19.39
C ARG A 151 -1.09 7.44 -18.63
N ARG A 152 -0.57 6.21 -18.61
CA ARG A 152 -1.20 5.09 -17.90
C ARG A 152 -1.20 5.31 -16.38
N ARG A 153 -0.09 5.78 -15.80
CA ARG A 153 0.01 6.08 -14.37
C ARG A 153 -0.91 7.21 -13.94
N ARG A 154 -1.04 8.27 -14.75
CA ARG A 154 -2.05 9.32 -14.51
C ARG A 154 -3.47 8.74 -14.49
N ARG A 155 -3.82 7.94 -15.51
CA ARG A 155 -5.14 7.30 -15.56
C ARG A 155 -5.38 6.35 -14.39
N LEU A 156 -4.34 5.60 -13.97
CA LEU A 156 -4.39 4.75 -12.79
C LEU A 156 -4.73 5.55 -11.53
N GLY A 157 -4.06 6.69 -11.31
CA GLY A 157 -4.35 7.59 -10.19
C GLY A 157 -5.77 8.14 -10.22
N GLU A 158 -6.25 8.56 -11.40
CA GLU A 158 -7.63 9.00 -11.59
C GLU A 158 -8.62 7.89 -11.25
N ALA A 159 -8.46 6.71 -11.85
CA ALA A 159 -9.33 5.55 -11.67
C ALA A 159 -9.39 5.07 -10.21
N LEU A 160 -8.26 5.08 -9.49
CA LEU A 160 -8.22 4.82 -8.04
C LEU A 160 -9.00 5.87 -7.25
N ALA A 161 -8.89 7.15 -7.62
CA ALA A 161 -9.71 8.20 -7.01
C ALA A 161 -11.20 8.03 -7.34
N GLU A 162 -11.55 7.48 -8.51
CA GLU A 162 -12.94 7.14 -8.85
C GLU A 162 -13.51 6.04 -7.97
N LEU A 163 -12.75 4.95 -7.75
CA LEU A 163 -13.11 3.91 -6.78
C LEU A 163 -13.35 4.48 -5.38
N GLY A 164 -12.49 5.41 -4.96
CA GLY A 164 -12.56 6.05 -3.65
C GLY A 164 -13.81 6.93 -3.42
N ARG A 165 -14.53 7.32 -4.48
CA ARG A 165 -15.80 8.07 -4.35
C ARG A 165 -16.99 7.19 -3.93
N GLY A 166 -16.81 5.87 -3.94
CA GLY A 166 -17.81 4.90 -3.53
C GLY A 166 -18.47 4.15 -4.69
N VAL A 167 -19.37 3.25 -4.34
CA VAL A 167 -20.05 2.32 -5.26
C VAL A 167 -21.16 3.05 -6.03
N SER A 168 -21.33 2.70 -7.30
CA SER A 168 -22.37 3.24 -8.19
C SER A 168 -23.44 2.18 -8.50
N PRO A 169 -24.73 2.55 -8.65
CA PRO A 169 -25.75 1.63 -9.17
C PRO A 169 -25.60 1.35 -10.68
N ASP A 170 -24.76 2.11 -11.38
CA ASP A 170 -24.36 1.81 -12.75
C ASP A 170 -23.30 0.69 -12.74
N ALA A 171 -23.80 -0.56 -12.77
CA ALA A 171 -22.95 -1.74 -12.72
C ALA A 171 -22.00 -1.85 -13.91
N ASP A 172 -22.41 -1.45 -15.11
CA ASP A 172 -21.56 -1.53 -16.30
C ASP A 172 -20.40 -0.54 -16.19
N ALA A 173 -20.65 0.68 -15.71
CA ALA A 173 -19.58 1.64 -15.43
C ALA A 173 -18.63 1.15 -14.32
N GLY A 174 -19.17 0.55 -13.25
CA GLY A 174 -18.37 0.00 -12.15
C GLY A 174 -17.47 -1.17 -12.58
N VAL A 175 -18.00 -2.07 -13.42
CA VAL A 175 -17.24 -3.19 -14.01
C VAL A 175 -16.18 -2.67 -14.96
N ALA A 176 -16.52 -1.74 -15.87
CA ALA A 176 -15.58 -1.16 -16.81
C ALA A 176 -14.42 -0.44 -16.10
N LEU A 177 -14.69 0.28 -15.01
CA LEU A 177 -13.65 0.91 -14.19
C LEU A 177 -12.72 -0.13 -13.56
N ALA A 178 -13.27 -1.24 -13.04
CA ALA A 178 -12.46 -2.32 -12.48
C ALA A 178 -11.58 -2.99 -13.54
N GLU A 179 -12.14 -3.28 -14.71
CA GLU A 179 -11.40 -3.85 -15.85
C GLU A 179 -10.27 -2.92 -16.32
N GLU A 180 -10.56 -1.62 -16.44
CA GLU A 180 -9.56 -0.62 -16.82
C GLU A 180 -8.41 -0.57 -15.81
N LEU A 181 -8.70 -0.57 -14.51
CA LEU A 181 -7.68 -0.58 -13.46
C LEU A 181 -6.77 -1.80 -13.51
N LEU A 182 -7.36 -2.98 -13.72
CA LEU A 182 -6.62 -4.23 -13.88
C LEU A 182 -5.71 -4.17 -15.11
N GLN A 183 -6.24 -3.70 -16.24
CA GLN A 183 -5.48 -3.54 -17.48
C GLN A 183 -4.33 -2.53 -17.32
N LEU A 184 -4.58 -1.40 -16.65
CA LEU A 184 -3.55 -0.40 -16.37
C LEU A 184 -2.43 -0.96 -15.49
N CYS A 185 -2.77 -1.77 -14.50
CA CYS A 185 -1.77 -2.45 -13.67
C CYS A 185 -0.93 -3.44 -14.49
N ASP A 186 -1.57 -4.20 -15.38
CA ASP A 186 -0.89 -5.19 -16.24
C ASP A 186 0.01 -4.50 -17.28
N ASP A 187 -0.48 -3.46 -17.95
CA ASP A 187 0.25 -2.68 -18.95
C ASP A 187 1.46 -1.93 -18.35
N GLU A 188 1.35 -1.50 -17.08
CA GLU A 188 2.48 -0.91 -16.34
C GLU A 188 3.42 -1.97 -15.73
N GLY A 189 3.04 -3.25 -15.73
CA GLY A 189 3.80 -4.30 -15.04
C GLY A 189 3.78 -4.16 -13.51
N LEU A 190 2.78 -3.49 -12.96
CA LEU A 190 2.58 -3.34 -11.52
C LEU A 190 1.93 -4.60 -10.99
N ALA A 191 2.65 -5.42 -10.24
CA ALA A 191 2.12 -6.69 -9.69
C ALA A 191 1.37 -6.54 -8.35
N LEU A 192 1.14 -5.31 -7.88
CA LEU A 192 0.50 -5.02 -6.58
C LEU A 192 -0.92 -5.58 -6.51
N GLN A 193 -1.18 -6.46 -5.54
CA GLN A 193 -2.41 -7.23 -5.43
C GLN A 193 -3.49 -6.48 -4.63
N GLY A 194 -3.09 -5.55 -3.74
CA GLY A 194 -4.04 -4.72 -2.99
C GLY A 194 -4.98 -3.91 -3.90
N PHE A 195 -4.43 -3.24 -4.92
CA PHE A 195 -5.23 -2.48 -5.89
C PHE A 195 -6.16 -3.37 -6.74
N ARG A 196 -5.68 -4.56 -7.12
CA ARG A 196 -6.50 -5.54 -7.86
C ARG A 196 -7.67 -6.04 -7.03
N ALA A 197 -7.44 -6.31 -5.75
CA ALA A 197 -8.48 -6.70 -4.81
C ALA A 197 -9.57 -5.63 -4.71
N GLN A 198 -9.17 -4.36 -4.57
CA GLN A 198 -10.10 -3.23 -4.49
C GLN A 198 -10.93 -3.05 -5.76
N ALA A 199 -10.31 -3.07 -6.93
CA ALA A 199 -11.01 -2.96 -8.20
C ALA A 199 -12.04 -4.08 -8.37
N CYS A 200 -11.66 -5.33 -8.09
CA CYS A 200 -12.57 -6.46 -8.20
C CYS A 200 -13.71 -6.40 -7.19
N TYR A 201 -13.43 -5.98 -5.95
CA TYR A 201 -14.45 -5.84 -4.92
C TYR A 201 -15.45 -4.73 -5.26
N HIS A 202 -14.99 -3.62 -5.83
CA HIS A 202 -15.87 -2.55 -6.31
C HIS A 202 -16.82 -3.03 -7.41
N ALA A 203 -16.31 -3.73 -8.43
CA ALA A 203 -17.16 -4.33 -9.47
C ALA A 203 -18.22 -5.27 -8.89
N PHE A 204 -17.82 -6.13 -7.94
CA PHE A 204 -18.75 -6.99 -7.19
C PHE A 204 -19.86 -6.18 -6.50
N GLN A 205 -19.50 -5.11 -5.78
CA GLN A 205 -20.47 -4.26 -5.08
C GLN A 205 -21.43 -3.54 -6.04
N CYS A 206 -20.94 -3.02 -7.16
CA CYS A 206 -21.77 -2.36 -8.18
C CYS A 206 -22.77 -3.35 -8.82
N LEU A 207 -22.34 -4.58 -9.12
CA LEU A 207 -23.22 -5.63 -9.65
C LEU A 207 -24.31 -6.03 -8.67
N LEU A 208 -23.98 -6.20 -7.39
CA LEU A 208 -24.98 -6.49 -6.36
C LEU A 208 -25.99 -5.37 -6.21
N LEU A 209 -25.53 -4.11 -6.19
CA LEU A 209 -26.38 -2.94 -6.07
C LEU A 209 -27.37 -2.81 -7.25
N ALA A 210 -26.98 -3.28 -8.44
CA ALA A 210 -27.84 -3.34 -9.61
C ALA A 210 -28.71 -4.61 -9.70
N GLY A 211 -28.67 -5.50 -8.69
CA GLY A 211 -29.44 -6.75 -8.67
C GLY A 211 -28.87 -7.86 -9.56
N ARG A 212 -27.60 -7.77 -10.00
CA ARG A 212 -26.90 -8.71 -10.91
C ARG A 212 -25.97 -9.68 -10.15
N GLY A 213 -26.43 -10.18 -9.01
CA GLY A 213 -25.54 -10.74 -7.99
C GLY A 213 -25.00 -12.16 -8.21
N GLN A 214 -25.80 -13.08 -8.70
CA GLN A 214 -25.44 -14.50 -8.60
C GLN A 214 -24.47 -14.97 -9.70
N ASP A 215 -24.74 -14.66 -10.96
CA ASP A 215 -23.89 -15.14 -12.07
C ASP A 215 -22.79 -14.15 -12.42
N GLU A 216 -23.07 -12.85 -12.36
CA GLU A 216 -22.14 -11.83 -12.83
C GLU A 216 -21.19 -11.34 -11.73
N ALA A 217 -21.65 -11.24 -10.48
CA ALA A 217 -20.81 -10.75 -9.38
C ALA A 217 -19.87 -11.82 -8.81
N ALA A 218 -20.23 -13.11 -8.89
CA ALA A 218 -19.46 -14.21 -8.31
C ALA A 218 -18.00 -14.33 -8.82
N PRO A 219 -17.70 -14.14 -10.12
CA PRO A 219 -16.32 -14.09 -10.59
C PRO A 219 -15.51 -12.93 -9.99
N TRP A 220 -16.15 -11.79 -9.75
CA TRP A 220 -15.48 -10.59 -9.22
C TRP A 220 -15.08 -10.74 -7.75
N ILE A 221 -15.96 -11.28 -6.90
CA ILE A 221 -15.62 -11.54 -5.49
C ILE A 221 -14.52 -12.59 -5.34
N ARG A 222 -14.52 -13.63 -6.18
CA ARG A 222 -13.43 -14.63 -6.22
C ARG A 222 -12.09 -13.97 -6.51
N ARG A 223 -12.02 -13.15 -7.58
CA ARG A 223 -10.78 -12.42 -7.95
C ARG A 223 -10.34 -11.43 -6.87
N ALA A 224 -11.30 -10.76 -6.23
CA ALA A 224 -11.04 -9.85 -5.12
C ALA A 224 -10.39 -10.60 -3.95
N ARG A 225 -10.96 -11.74 -3.55
CA ARG A 225 -10.42 -12.60 -2.50
C ARG A 225 -9.02 -13.10 -2.84
N GLU A 226 -8.80 -13.64 -4.03
CA GLU A 226 -7.50 -14.19 -4.43
C GLU A 226 -6.40 -13.13 -4.38
N SER A 227 -6.70 -11.92 -4.88
CA SER A 227 -5.77 -10.78 -4.82
C SER A 227 -5.53 -10.31 -3.38
N LEU A 228 -6.58 -10.27 -2.55
CA LEU A 228 -6.46 -9.85 -1.16
C LEU A 228 -5.65 -10.87 -0.34
N GLU A 229 -5.90 -12.16 -0.55
CA GLU A 229 -5.17 -13.25 0.08
C GLU A 229 -3.69 -13.22 -0.30
N ALA A 230 -3.36 -12.88 -1.55
CA ALA A 230 -1.98 -12.70 -1.98
C ALA A 230 -1.27 -11.51 -1.31
N SER A 231 -1.99 -10.43 -1.00
CA SER A 231 -1.43 -9.21 -0.38
C SER A 231 -1.47 -9.18 1.15
N ARG A 232 -2.34 -9.97 1.80
CA ARG A 232 -2.56 -9.92 3.27
C ARG A 232 -2.49 -11.28 3.96
N GLY A 233 -2.52 -12.36 3.19
CA GLY A 233 -2.48 -13.74 3.69
C GLY A 233 -3.86 -14.34 3.94
N ALA A 234 -3.92 -15.67 3.94
CA ALA A 234 -5.16 -16.44 3.99
C ALA A 234 -5.98 -16.30 5.28
N GLY A 235 -5.34 -15.92 6.40
CA GLY A 235 -5.98 -15.76 7.70
C GLY A 235 -6.33 -14.32 8.04
N ASP A 236 -6.24 -13.40 7.09
CA ASP A 236 -6.66 -12.01 7.26
C ASP A 236 -8.20 -11.93 7.41
N PRO A 237 -8.76 -11.17 8.36
CA PRO A 237 -10.21 -11.08 8.57
C PRO A 237 -10.99 -10.60 7.34
N ASP A 238 -10.43 -9.68 6.54
CA ASP A 238 -11.09 -9.21 5.33
C ASP A 238 -11.12 -10.33 4.28
N VAL A 239 -10.07 -11.16 4.20
CA VAL A 239 -10.04 -12.34 3.31
C VAL A 239 -11.10 -13.36 3.70
N GLU A 240 -11.28 -13.64 5.00
CA GLU A 240 -12.35 -14.52 5.48
C GLU A 240 -13.74 -13.93 5.19
N GLN A 241 -13.89 -12.61 5.31
CA GLN A 241 -15.13 -11.94 4.94
C GLN A 241 -15.43 -12.11 3.45
N LEU A 242 -14.44 -11.92 2.57
CA LEU A 242 -14.62 -12.13 1.13
C LEU A 242 -14.92 -13.60 0.79
N ARG A 243 -14.41 -14.58 1.55
CA ARG A 243 -14.82 -16.00 1.41
C ARG A 243 -16.30 -16.21 1.72
N GLY A 244 -16.81 -15.53 2.75
CA GLY A 244 -18.23 -15.54 3.07
C GLY A 244 -19.08 -15.02 1.90
N PHE A 245 -18.70 -13.87 1.33
CA PHE A 245 -19.39 -13.29 0.16
C PHE A 245 -19.20 -14.09 -1.12
N GLU A 246 -18.09 -14.83 -1.30
CA GLU A 246 -17.92 -15.75 -2.42
C GLU A 246 -18.88 -16.95 -2.30
N ALA A 247 -19.08 -17.47 -1.08
CA ALA A 247 -19.98 -18.59 -0.83
C ALA A 247 -21.46 -18.19 -0.96
N ASP A 248 -21.81 -16.98 -0.52
CA ASP A 248 -23.14 -16.39 -0.66
C ASP A 248 -23.05 -14.90 -1.02
N PRO A 249 -23.00 -14.55 -2.34
CA PRO A 249 -22.96 -13.17 -2.80
C PRO A 249 -24.09 -12.29 -2.26
N MET A 250 -25.25 -12.89 -2.01
CA MET A 250 -26.44 -12.18 -1.55
C MET A 250 -26.39 -11.86 -0.04
N SER A 251 -25.43 -12.42 0.69
CA SER A 251 -25.21 -12.06 2.10
C SER A 251 -24.55 -10.69 2.29
N HIS A 252 -24.04 -10.08 1.21
CA HIS A 252 -23.40 -8.77 1.26
C HIS A 252 -24.44 -7.63 1.37
N PRO A 253 -24.19 -6.56 2.17
CA PRO A 253 -25.16 -5.48 2.37
C PRO A 253 -25.65 -4.76 1.10
N ALA A 254 -24.83 -4.72 0.04
CA ALA A 254 -25.22 -4.14 -1.25
C ALA A 254 -26.36 -4.90 -1.95
N ALA A 255 -26.62 -6.16 -1.57
CA ALA A 255 -27.72 -6.95 -2.10
C ALA A 255 -29.07 -6.65 -1.40
N SER A 256 -29.08 -5.83 -0.35
CA SER A 256 -30.29 -5.51 0.42
C SER A 256 -31.12 -4.39 -0.21
N ASP A 257 -32.45 -4.42 0.03
CA ASP A 257 -33.40 -3.40 -0.45
C ASP A 257 -33.12 -1.96 0.04
N ARG A 258 -32.29 -1.81 1.08
CA ARG A 258 -31.81 -0.52 1.60
C ARG A 258 -30.31 -0.63 1.87
N PRO A 259 -29.47 -0.46 0.84
CA PRO A 259 -28.03 -0.54 1.02
C PRO A 259 -27.58 0.49 2.07
N THR A 260 -26.99 0.01 3.17
CA THR A 260 -26.29 0.87 4.12
C THR A 260 -24.98 1.37 3.52
N GLN A 261 -24.29 2.30 4.18
CA GLN A 261 -23.00 2.81 3.73
C GLN A 261 -22.05 1.65 3.40
N LEU A 262 -21.75 1.47 2.11
CA LEU A 262 -20.89 0.39 1.63
C LEU A 262 -19.44 0.77 1.91
N SER A 263 -18.77 0.02 2.78
CA SER A 263 -17.34 0.17 3.00
C SER A 263 -16.58 -0.58 1.90
N GLY A 264 -15.58 0.10 1.33
CA GLY A 264 -14.57 -0.57 0.51
C GLY A 264 -13.60 -1.37 1.39
N LEU A 265 -12.76 -2.19 0.76
CA LEU A 265 -11.59 -2.77 1.43
C LEU A 265 -10.66 -1.63 1.87
N ALA A 266 -10.03 -1.78 3.04
CA ALA A 266 -9.04 -0.82 3.51
C ALA A 266 -8.02 -0.53 2.40
N ALA A 267 -7.68 0.75 2.19
CA ALA A 267 -6.73 1.14 1.16
C ALA A 267 -5.40 0.40 1.36
N PRO A 268 -4.76 -0.12 0.28
CA PRO A 268 -3.35 -0.44 0.37
C PRO A 268 -2.64 0.81 0.88
N VAL A 269 -1.74 0.61 1.83
CA VAL A 269 -1.12 1.67 2.63
C VAL A 269 -0.67 2.81 1.71
N ALA A 270 -1.18 4.03 1.95
CA ALA A 270 -0.62 5.23 1.33
C ALA A 270 0.86 5.30 1.73
N LEU A 271 1.75 5.26 0.75
CA LEU A 271 3.17 4.92 0.94
C LEU A 271 4.00 6.04 1.57
N THR A 272 3.34 7.03 2.19
CA THR A 272 3.98 8.26 2.66
C THR A 272 3.58 8.61 4.10
N ALA A 273 3.94 7.77 5.10
CA ALA A 273 3.92 8.17 6.52
C ALA A 273 4.62 9.52 6.75
N ALA A 274 5.78 9.73 6.12
CA ALA A 274 6.52 10.96 6.37
C ALA A 274 6.07 12.16 5.53
N ALA A 275 4.97 12.08 4.75
CA ALA A 275 4.36 13.31 4.23
C ALA A 275 3.75 14.13 5.37
N ALA A 276 3.17 13.51 6.40
CA ALA A 276 2.68 14.24 7.57
C ALA A 276 3.82 14.89 8.39
N ALA A 277 4.98 14.23 8.50
CA ALA A 277 6.15 14.77 9.19
C ALA A 277 6.95 15.79 8.34
N ALA A 278 6.99 15.65 7.01
CA ALA A 278 7.71 16.56 6.11
C ALA A 278 6.89 17.79 5.71
N LEU A 279 5.55 17.72 5.71
CA LEU A 279 4.68 18.88 5.47
C LEU A 279 4.80 19.95 6.58
N TYR A 280 5.39 19.61 7.73
CA TYR A 280 5.72 20.60 8.77
C TYR A 280 7.01 21.41 8.50
N PHE A 281 7.85 21.03 7.52
CA PHE A 281 9.17 21.66 7.31
C PHE A 281 9.41 22.23 5.90
N LEU A 282 8.36 22.39 5.09
CA LEU A 282 8.36 23.25 3.90
C LEU A 282 7.68 24.62 4.14
N ARG A 283 7.69 25.09 5.40
CA ARG A 283 7.44 26.50 5.75
C ARG A 283 8.62 27.06 6.52
#